data_AF-A0A0J6CQT3-F1
#
_entry.id   AF-A0A0J6CQT3-F1
#
_cell.length_a   1.000
_cell.length_b   1.000
_cell.length_c   1.000
_cell.angle_alpha   90.00
_cell.angle_beta   90.00
_cell.angle_gamma   90.00
#
_symmetry.space_group_name_H-M   'P 1'
#
loop_
_entity.id
_entity.type
_entity.pdbx_description
1 polymer ?
#
loop_
_entity_poly.entity_id
_entity_poly.type
_entity_poly.pdbx_seq_one_letter_code
_entity_poly.pdbx_strand_id
1 'polypeptide(L)'
;MLNIQIDDQEAKQLYLQKVEEKIKQIDAERVFWDAKELQKRTCMSWGSIQEKFFFDSRFKKYKVGQKWYFPAGDTKDFLLTWLSEQNTR
;
A
#
# COMPACT_ATOMS: atom_id res chain seq x y z
N MET A 1 40.67 -28.60 -5.30
CA MET A 1 39.39 -28.04 -5.81
C MET A 1 38.73 -27.34 -4.63
N LEU A 2 38.59 -26.02 -4.69
CA LEU A 2 37.93 -25.24 -3.63
C LEU A 2 36.42 -25.42 -3.79
N ASN A 3 35.83 -26.24 -2.92
CA ASN A 3 34.39 -26.49 -2.91
C ASN A 3 33.72 -25.29 -2.22
N ILE A 4 33.37 -24.27 -2.99
CA ILE A 4 32.60 -23.13 -2.50
C ILE A 4 31.16 -23.64 -2.34
N GLN A 5 30.87 -24.24 -1.19
CA GLN A 5 29.50 -24.42 -0.73
C GLN A 5 29.00 -23.04 -0.34
N ILE A 6 28.46 -22.30 -1.31
CA ILE A 6 27.69 -21.10 -1.03
C ILE A 6 26.55 -21.57 -0.13
N ASP A 7 26.55 -21.08 1.11
CA ASP A 7 25.47 -21.31 2.06
C ASP A 7 24.21 -20.64 1.47
N ASP A 8 23.38 -21.45 0.79
CA ASP A 8 22.15 -21.02 0.15
C ASP A 8 21.23 -20.25 1.12
N GLN A 9 21.37 -20.45 2.44
CA GLN A 9 20.64 -19.66 3.43
C GLN A 9 21.16 -18.24 3.56
N GLU A 10 22.47 -18.01 3.60
CA GLU A 10 23.06 -16.67 3.66
C GLU A 10 22.75 -15.88 2.38
N ALA A 11 22.84 -16.53 1.23
CA ALA A 11 22.51 -15.90 -0.06
C ALA A 11 21.03 -15.46 -0.11
N LYS A 12 20.12 -16.27 0.43
CA LYS A 12 18.69 -15.97 0.51
C LYS A 12 18.37 -14.85 1.50
N GLN A 13 19.05 -14.81 2.64
CA GLN A 13 18.90 -13.74 3.64
C GLN A 13 19.38 -12.39 3.10
N LEU A 14 20.55 -12.38 2.45
CA LEU A 14 21.09 -11.18 1.81
C LEU A 14 20.19 -10.68 0.66
N TYR A 15 19.55 -11.60 -0.06
CA TYR A 15 18.58 -11.27 -1.10
C TYR A 15 17.32 -10.62 -0.51
N LEU A 16 16.73 -11.21 0.54
CA LEU A 16 15.55 -10.67 1.22
C LEU A 16 15.82 -9.28 1.81
N GLN A 17 16.98 -9.08 2.44
CA GLN A 17 17.38 -7.76 2.98
C GLN A 17 17.49 -6.70 1.88
N LYS A 18 18.13 -7.02 0.74
CA LYS A 18 18.24 -6.08 -0.38
C LYS A 18 16.89 -5.77 -1.03
N VAL A 19 15.97 -6.72 -1.03
CA VAL A 19 14.59 -6.50 -1.48
C VAL A 19 13.85 -5.58 -0.52
N GLU A 20 13.93 -5.81 0.79
CA GLU A 20 13.35 -4.89 1.79
C GLU A 20 13.93 -3.48 1.72
N GLU A 21 15.26 -3.35 1.55
CA GLU A 21 15.92 -2.05 1.41
C GLU A 21 15.47 -1.31 0.14
N LYS A 22 15.34 -2.02 -0.99
CA LYS A 22 14.84 -1.42 -2.23
C LYS A 22 13.35 -1.07 -2.15
N ILE A 23 12.54 -1.86 -1.45
CA ILE A 23 11.14 -1.53 -1.16
C ILE A 23 11.06 -0.25 -0.31
N LYS A 24 11.90 -0.13 0.74
CA LYS A 24 11.99 1.07 1.58
C LYS A 24 12.48 2.31 0.83
N GLN A 25 13.35 2.16 -0.18
CA GLN A 25 13.84 3.29 -0.99
C GLN A 25 12.84 3.80 -2.04
N ILE A 26 11.84 3.00 -2.43
CA ILE A 26 10.79 3.42 -3.37
C ILE A 26 9.69 4.24 -2.67
N ASP A 27 9.73 4.30 -1.33
CA ASP A 27 8.83 5.07 -0.46
C ASP A 27 9.14 6.58 -0.45
N ALA A 28 9.28 7.19 -1.64
CA ALA A 28 8.92 8.58 -1.83
C ALA A 28 7.38 8.74 -1.75
N GLU A 29 6.77 8.14 -0.73
CA GLU A 29 5.33 8.14 -0.51
C GLU A 29 4.90 9.57 -0.19
N ARG A 30 4.04 10.12 -1.05
CA ARG A 30 3.36 11.39 -0.77
C ARG A 30 2.70 11.26 0.60
N VAL A 31 2.83 12.29 1.44
CA VAL A 31 2.19 12.33 2.77
C VAL A 31 0.68 12.05 2.68
N PHE A 32 0.04 12.44 1.58
CA PHE A 32 -1.36 12.20 1.30
C PHE A 32 -1.64 11.98 -0.19
N TRP A 33 -2.78 11.35 -0.47
CA TRP A 33 -3.37 11.20 -1.79
C TRP A 33 -4.55 12.14 -1.95
N ASP A 34 -4.76 12.62 -3.18
CA ASP A 34 -6.02 13.24 -3.57
C ASP A 34 -6.95 12.18 -4.18
N ALA A 35 -8.17 12.57 -4.54
CA ALA A 35 -9.14 11.66 -5.13
C ALA A 35 -8.67 11.03 -6.46
N LYS A 36 -7.81 11.71 -7.24
CA LYS A 36 -7.29 11.18 -8.50
C LYS A 36 -6.23 10.12 -8.25
N GLU A 37 -5.32 10.39 -7.31
CA GLU A 37 -4.30 9.42 -6.90
C GLU A 37 -4.94 8.20 -6.24
N LEU A 38 -5.97 8.37 -5.40
CA LEU A 38 -6.71 7.25 -4.81
C LEU A 38 -7.34 6.35 -5.88
N GLN A 39 -8.01 6.93 -6.88
CA GLN A 39 -8.56 6.17 -8.01
C GLN A 39 -7.47 5.44 -8.80
N LYS A 40 -6.34 6.09 -9.06
CA LYS A 40 -5.19 5.49 -9.77
C LYS A 40 -4.58 4.33 -8.98
N ARG A 41 -4.42 4.46 -7.66
CA ARG A 41 -3.79 3.45 -6.79
C ARG A 41 -4.68 2.24 -6.56
N THR A 42 -6.00 2.46 -6.48
CA THR A 42 -6.98 1.39 -6.27
C THR A 42 -7.46 0.75 -7.58
N CYS A 43 -7.18 1.38 -8.73
CA CYS A 43 -7.76 1.03 -10.03
C CYS A 43 -9.30 1.06 -10.03
N MET A 44 -9.91 1.84 -9.14
CA MET A 44 -11.36 1.95 -9.00
C MET A 44 -11.87 3.30 -9.50
N SER A 45 -13.09 3.30 -10.03
CA SER A 45 -13.80 4.54 -10.30
C SER A 45 -14.20 5.23 -8.99
N TRP A 46 -14.36 6.56 -9.01
CA TRP A 46 -14.85 7.29 -7.84
C TRP A 46 -16.18 6.75 -7.30
N GLY A 47 -17.13 6.39 -8.19
CA GLY A 47 -18.41 5.81 -7.79
C GLY A 47 -18.24 4.49 -7.04
N SER A 48 -17.35 3.62 -7.52
CA SER A 48 -17.03 2.35 -6.85
C SER A 48 -16.38 2.57 -5.48
N ILE A 49 -15.48 3.55 -5.36
CA ILE A 49 -14.87 3.92 -4.07
C ILE A 49 -15.95 4.37 -3.09
N GLN A 50 -16.88 5.21 -3.55
CA GLN A 50 -18.00 5.70 -2.74
C GLN A 50 -18.89 4.57 -2.24
N GLU A 51 -19.26 3.64 -3.11
CA GLU A 51 -20.11 2.50 -2.78
C GLU A 51 -19.43 1.50 -1.82
N LYS A 52 -18.12 1.26 -2.02
CA LYS A 52 -17.41 0.17 -1.36
C LYS A 52 -16.91 0.50 0.04
N PHE A 53 -16.22 1.63 0.21
CA PHE A 53 -15.51 1.90 1.47
C PHE A 53 -15.40 3.37 1.85
N PHE A 54 -15.77 4.32 0.97
CA PHE A 54 -15.60 5.74 1.28
C PHE A 54 -16.35 6.19 2.54
N PHE A 55 -17.52 5.62 2.78
CA PHE A 55 -18.34 5.92 3.96
C PHE A 55 -18.04 5.02 5.16
N ASP A 56 -17.06 4.12 5.06
CA ASP A 56 -16.57 3.37 6.23
C ASP A 56 -16.00 4.35 7.27
N SER A 57 -16.43 4.20 8.52
CA SER A 57 -15.97 4.98 9.66
C SER A 57 -14.47 4.84 9.92
N ARG A 58 -13.88 3.70 9.55
CA ARG A 58 -12.44 3.41 9.67
C ARG A 58 -11.61 4.13 8.60
N PHE A 59 -12.24 4.55 7.50
CA PHE A 59 -11.56 5.21 6.39
C PHE A 59 -11.30 6.69 6.68
N LYS A 60 -10.04 7.01 7.04
CA LYS A 60 -9.59 8.38 7.34
C LYS A 60 -9.56 9.25 6.07
N LYS A 61 -10.38 10.29 6.07
CA LYS A 61 -10.52 11.25 4.97
C LYS A 61 -10.69 12.66 5.52
N TYR A 62 -10.03 13.63 4.89
CA TYR A 62 -10.08 15.03 5.29
C TYR A 62 -10.48 15.90 4.10
N LYS A 63 -11.47 16.77 4.31
CA LYS A 63 -11.88 17.75 3.30
C LYS A 63 -11.17 19.06 3.56
N VAL A 64 -10.37 19.53 2.62
CA VAL A 64 -9.70 20.84 2.68
C VAL A 64 -10.17 21.68 1.49
N GLY A 65 -10.96 22.70 1.80
CA GLY A 65 -11.70 23.46 0.79
C GLY A 65 -12.67 22.55 0.02
N GLN A 66 -12.48 22.44 -1.30
CA GLN A 66 -13.31 21.60 -2.17
C GLN A 66 -12.71 20.23 -2.46
N LYS A 67 -11.50 19.92 -1.95
CA LYS A 67 -10.78 18.69 -2.27
C LYS A 67 -10.74 17.73 -1.08
N TRP A 68 -10.73 16.44 -1.41
CA TRP A 68 -10.51 15.36 -0.45
C TRP A 68 -9.05 14.95 -0.45
N TYR A 69 -8.55 14.71 0.76
CA TYR A 69 -7.20 14.25 1.03
C TYR A 69 -7.23 13.04 1.96
N PHE A 70 -6.34 12.10 1.68
CA PHE A 70 -6.26 10.81 2.36
C PHE A 70 -4.81 10.58 2.80
N PRO A 71 -4.51 10.44 4.10
CA PRO A 71 -3.14 10.15 4.53
C PRO A 71 -2.68 8.84 3.93
N ALA A 72 -1.54 8.84 3.23
CA ALA A 72 -1.14 7.72 2.38
C ALA A 72 -0.94 6.41 3.18
N GLY A 73 -0.22 6.48 4.30
CA GLY A 73 0.02 5.33 5.18
C GLY A 73 -1.28 4.75 5.73
N ASP A 74 -2.09 5.57 6.42
CA ASP A 74 -3.38 5.12 6.96
C ASP A 74 -4.31 4.54 5.88
N THR A 75 -4.31 5.13 4.69
CA THR A 75 -5.15 4.67 3.58
C THR A 75 -4.69 3.32 3.05
N LYS A 76 -3.37 3.12 2.91
CA LYS A 76 -2.79 1.85 2.47
C LYS A 76 -3.12 0.73 3.45
N ASP A 77 -2.92 0.97 4.74
CA ASP A 77 -3.24 0.00 5.79
C ASP A 77 -4.73 -0.37 5.77
N PHE A 78 -5.61 0.65 5.73
CA PHE A 78 -7.04 0.43 5.62
C PHE A 78 -7.42 -0.41 4.39
N LEU A 79 -6.88 -0.09 3.21
CA LEU A 79 -7.22 -0.78 1.97
C LEU A 79 -6.80 -2.24 1.98
N LEU A 80 -5.64 -2.57 2.57
CA LEU A 80 -5.18 -3.95 2.72
C LEU A 80 -6.09 -4.75 3.65
N THR A 81 -6.48 -4.19 4.80
CA THR A 81 -7.45 -4.80 5.70
C THR A 81 -8.80 -4.99 5.00
N TRP A 82 -9.35 -3.92 4.40
CA TRP A 82 -10.62 -3.96 3.70
C TRP A 82 -10.65 -5.01 2.58
N LEU A 83 -9.56 -5.17 1.83
CA LEU A 83 -9.45 -6.16 0.76
C LEU A 83 -9.46 -7.59 1.31
N SER A 84 -8.76 -7.85 2.42
CA SER A 84 -8.76 -9.17 3.07
C SER A 84 -10.14 -9.58 3.57
N GLU A 85 -10.95 -8.62 4.02
CA GLU A 85 -12.33 -8.84 4.47
C GLU A 85 -13.26 -9.27 3.31
N GLN A 86 -12.95 -8.90 2.05
CA GLN A 86 -13.79 -9.25 0.90
C GLN A 86 -13.71 -10.73 0.52
N ASN A 87 -12.59 -11.41 0.82
CA ASN A 87 -12.39 -12.83 0.50
C ASN A 87 -13.06 -13.79 1.49
N THR A 88 -13.66 -13.29 2.56
CA THR A 88 -14.33 -14.12 3.58
C THR A 88 -15.84 -14.28 3.29
N ARG A 89 -16.22 -14.35 2.01
CA ARG A 89 -17.60 -14.58 1.56
C ARG A 89 -17.70 -15.83 0.71
#